data_AF-A0A953PBC1-F1
#
_entry.id   AF-A0A953PBC1-F1
#
_cell.length_a   1.000
_cell.length_b   1.000
_cell.length_c   1.000
_cell.angle_alpha   90.00
_cell.angle_beta   90.00
_cell.angle_gamma   90.00
#
_symmetry.space_group_name_H-M   'P 1'
#
loop_
_entity.id
_entity.type
_entity.pdbx_description
1 polymer ?
#
loop_
_entity_poly.entity_id
_entity_poly.type
_entity_poly.pdbx_seq_one_letter_code
_entity_poly.pdbx_strand_id
1 'polypeptide(L)'
;MSKKWYNYIVSVDETAGAEQSSPNARNAPATAKSAAQSVAEIASSIAAEPKFTSPVSDPTSFEEIYKAAEIPPAPQGYSILKISQMLESEHIRNLPSDVKRSSVLVALDAAGVDVKEIIQDAIRRDRALDTYERVQQRAAAELEARKTKENSEIQAQIDSYVTEQRAKIQSNNEEVSREKERFTGWRLKKQQEEKKIAEAVGYFVSENPITTGDVNAPPPTSKTAQRS
;
A
#
# COMPACT_ATOMS: atom_id res chain seq x y z
N MET A 1 13.46 -17.75 3.30
CA MET A 1 13.83 -18.77 4.32
C MET A 1 14.24 -18.02 5.59
N SER A 2 13.28 -17.61 6.40
CA SER A 2 13.53 -16.94 7.69
C SER A 2 13.98 -17.99 8.71
N LYS A 3 15.23 -17.87 9.17
CA LYS A 3 15.79 -18.74 10.22
C LYS A 3 15.10 -18.36 11.53
N LYS A 4 14.20 -19.21 12.03
CA LYS A 4 13.46 -18.96 13.27
C LYS A 4 14.41 -18.93 14.47
N TRP A 5 14.21 -17.94 15.35
CA TRP A 5 15.06 -17.62 16.49
C TRP A 5 15.19 -18.75 17.53
N TYR A 6 14.22 -19.66 17.58
CA TYR A 6 14.23 -20.86 18.42
C TYR A 6 15.45 -21.77 18.19
N ASN A 7 16.13 -21.65 17.03
CA ASN A 7 17.36 -22.40 16.75
C ASN A 7 18.63 -21.77 17.36
N TYR A 8 18.59 -20.53 17.87
CA TYR A 8 19.79 -19.77 18.23
C TYR A 8 20.04 -19.66 19.75
N ILE A 9 19.02 -19.87 20.59
CA ILE A 9 19.10 -19.57 22.04
C ILE A 9 19.98 -20.54 22.85
N VAL A 10 20.47 -21.64 22.26
CA VAL A 10 21.14 -22.72 23.03
C VAL A 10 22.57 -23.01 22.55
N SER A 11 23.16 -22.18 21.69
CA SER A 11 24.53 -22.39 21.18
C SER A 11 25.62 -21.60 21.92
N VAL A 12 25.32 -20.97 23.07
CA VAL A 12 26.29 -20.12 23.79
C VAL A 12 27.07 -20.87 24.88
N ASP A 13 26.78 -22.15 25.15
CA ASP A 13 27.36 -22.88 26.30
C ASP A 13 28.45 -23.92 25.92
N GLU A 14 29.16 -23.75 24.80
CA GLU A 14 30.18 -24.74 24.39
C GLU A 14 31.47 -24.15 23.79
N THR A 15 31.90 -22.96 24.25
CA THR A 15 33.21 -22.41 23.86
C THR A 15 34.01 -21.75 25.00
N ALA A 16 33.80 -22.18 26.25
CA ALA A 16 34.61 -21.70 27.37
C ALA A 16 35.04 -22.85 28.29
N GLY A 17 36.15 -23.52 27.94
CA GLY A 17 36.90 -24.32 28.92
C GLY A 17 37.73 -25.49 28.39
N ALA A 18 39.05 -25.32 28.48
CA ALA A 18 40.11 -26.34 28.65
C ALA A 18 40.69 -27.07 27.43
N GLU A 19 41.97 -26.75 27.16
CA GLU A 19 42.93 -27.63 26.50
C GLU A 19 43.30 -28.85 27.38
N GLN A 20 43.75 -29.92 26.69
CA GLN A 20 44.63 -31.04 27.09
C GLN A 20 44.05 -32.44 27.46
N SER A 21 44.43 -33.40 26.59
CA SER A 21 44.85 -34.81 26.86
C SER A 21 43.83 -35.97 26.71
N SER A 22 43.76 -36.52 25.48
CA SER A 22 43.82 -37.95 25.01
C SER A 22 43.14 -39.13 25.77
N PRO A 23 42.92 -40.31 25.13
CA PRO A 23 41.59 -40.79 24.78
C PRO A 23 41.20 -42.10 25.50
N ASN A 24 39.95 -42.22 25.95
CA ASN A 24 39.37 -43.55 26.12
C ASN A 24 37.84 -43.53 25.97
N ALA A 25 37.37 -44.33 25.03
CA ALA A 25 35.95 -44.56 24.80
C ALA A 25 35.40 -45.54 25.84
N ARG A 26 34.27 -45.18 26.47
CA ARG A 26 33.06 -46.01 26.65
C ARG A 26 32.20 -45.42 27.78
N ASN A 27 30.90 -45.29 27.47
CA ASN A 27 29.79 -44.86 28.32
C ASN A 27 29.50 -43.36 28.35
N ALA A 28 28.85 -42.87 27.30
CA ALA A 28 27.91 -41.76 27.40
C ALA A 28 26.50 -42.30 27.05
N PRO A 29 25.49 -42.18 27.93
CA PRO A 29 24.13 -42.56 27.61
C PRO A 29 23.53 -41.56 26.61
N ALA A 30 22.52 -42.03 25.87
CA ALA A 30 21.65 -41.31 24.94
C ALA A 30 21.75 -39.78 24.93
N THR A 31 22.08 -39.24 23.74
CA THR A 31 21.95 -37.83 23.35
C THR A 31 20.77 -37.15 24.05
N ALA A 32 21.06 -36.34 25.07
CA ALA A 32 20.08 -35.45 25.66
C ALA A 32 19.56 -34.53 24.55
N LYS A 33 18.26 -34.56 24.29
CA LYS A 33 17.61 -33.66 23.32
C LYS A 33 18.03 -32.22 23.67
N SER A 34 18.50 -31.46 22.68
CA SER A 34 18.84 -30.04 22.89
C SER A 34 17.57 -29.28 23.27
N ALA A 35 17.68 -28.25 24.12
CA ALA A 35 16.53 -27.43 24.49
C ALA A 35 15.80 -26.81 23.28
N ALA A 36 16.53 -26.54 22.18
CA ALA A 36 15.93 -26.10 20.92
C ALA A 36 15.03 -27.20 20.28
N GLN A 37 15.43 -28.47 20.36
CA GLN A 37 14.63 -29.60 19.87
C GLN A 37 13.37 -29.79 20.72
N SER A 38 13.47 -29.62 22.05
CA SER A 38 12.32 -29.67 22.94
C SER A 38 11.32 -28.55 22.66
N VAL A 39 11.78 -27.32 22.40
CA VAL A 39 10.91 -26.19 22.03
C VAL A 39 10.27 -26.43 20.66
N ALA A 40 11.01 -26.97 19.69
CA ALA A 40 10.45 -27.32 18.38
C ALA A 40 9.37 -28.40 18.47
N GLU A 41 9.54 -29.40 19.33
CA GLU A 41 8.56 -30.46 19.62
C GLU A 41 7.32 -29.89 20.33
N ILE A 42 7.49 -28.94 21.25
CA ILE A 42 6.37 -28.21 21.85
C ILE A 42 5.64 -27.38 20.79
N ALA A 43 6.37 -26.66 19.93
CA ALA A 43 5.77 -25.85 18.88
C ALA A 43 4.97 -26.69 17.87
N SER A 44 5.48 -27.85 17.46
CA SER A 44 4.76 -28.74 16.54
C SER A 44 3.49 -29.34 17.16
N SER A 45 3.48 -29.56 18.48
CA SER A 45 2.29 -30.05 19.20
C SER A 45 1.15 -29.03 19.28
N ILE A 46 1.45 -27.72 19.18
CA ILE A 46 0.46 -26.65 19.11
C ILE A 46 -0.01 -26.58 17.64
N ALA A 47 -0.85 -27.50 17.19
CA ALA A 47 -1.09 -27.73 15.76
C ALA A 47 -1.99 -26.69 15.05
N ALA A 48 -2.52 -25.67 15.74
CA ALA A 48 -3.42 -24.69 15.14
C ALA A 48 -2.73 -23.35 14.86
N GLU A 49 -2.74 -22.89 13.60
CA GLU A 49 -2.51 -21.48 13.30
C GLU A 49 -3.66 -20.65 13.90
N PRO A 50 -3.36 -19.53 14.59
CA PRO A 50 -4.38 -18.68 15.17
C PRO A 50 -5.27 -18.10 14.07
N LYS A 51 -6.59 -18.16 14.27
CA LYS A 51 -7.57 -17.57 13.36
C LYS A 51 -8.00 -16.23 13.94
N PHE A 52 -7.84 -15.16 13.16
CA PHE A 52 -8.38 -13.86 13.50
C PHE A 52 -9.88 -13.84 13.17
N THR A 53 -10.72 -14.03 14.18
CA THR A 53 -12.19 -14.10 14.03
C THR A 53 -12.86 -12.75 14.21
N SER A 54 -12.17 -11.80 14.84
CA SER A 54 -12.65 -10.44 15.09
C SER A 54 -11.77 -9.39 14.39
N PRO A 55 -12.36 -8.30 13.87
CA PRO A 55 -11.58 -7.18 13.36
C PRO A 55 -10.80 -6.52 14.51
N VAL A 56 -9.53 -6.24 14.28
CA VAL A 56 -8.68 -5.45 15.18
C VAL A 56 -8.84 -3.99 14.80
N SER A 57 -9.35 -3.17 15.70
CA SER A 57 -9.64 -1.76 15.50
C SER A 57 -8.38 -0.90 15.60
N ASP A 58 -7.53 -1.17 16.60
CA ASP A 58 -6.22 -0.55 16.74
C ASP A 58 -5.11 -1.55 16.38
N PRO A 59 -4.44 -1.39 15.22
CA PRO A 59 -3.38 -2.30 14.78
C PRO A 59 -2.12 -2.25 15.65
N THR A 60 -2.01 -1.28 16.56
CA THR A 60 -0.89 -1.17 17.51
C THR A 60 -1.21 -1.76 18.88
N SER A 61 -2.48 -2.13 19.14
CA SER A 61 -2.89 -2.75 20.38
C SER A 61 -2.64 -4.25 20.37
N PHE A 62 -1.49 -4.67 20.90
CA PHE A 62 -1.15 -6.09 21.01
C PHE A 62 -2.16 -6.89 21.84
N GLU A 63 -2.80 -6.27 22.84
CA GLU A 63 -3.86 -6.91 23.62
C GLU A 63 -5.08 -7.22 22.74
N GLU A 64 -5.47 -6.31 21.85
CA GLU A 64 -6.56 -6.52 20.90
C GLU A 64 -6.19 -7.60 19.87
N ILE A 65 -4.94 -7.63 19.39
CA ILE A 65 -4.43 -8.68 18.50
C ILE A 65 -4.50 -10.06 19.18
N TYR A 66 -4.04 -10.17 20.43
CA TYR A 66 -4.09 -11.44 21.17
C TYR A 66 -5.51 -11.89 21.48
N LYS A 67 -6.42 -10.96 21.76
CA LYS A 67 -7.84 -11.23 21.96
C LYS A 67 -8.51 -11.70 20.66
N ALA A 68 -8.22 -11.04 19.54
CA ALA A 68 -8.74 -11.40 18.23
C ALA A 68 -8.19 -12.74 17.71
N ALA A 69 -6.99 -13.13 18.17
CA ALA A 69 -6.39 -14.44 17.93
C ALA A 69 -6.88 -15.55 18.88
N GLU A 70 -7.83 -15.25 19.77
CA GLU A 70 -8.43 -16.18 20.73
C GLU A 70 -7.39 -16.92 21.59
N ILE A 71 -6.31 -16.24 21.97
CA ILE A 71 -5.28 -16.84 22.81
C ILE A 71 -5.88 -17.08 24.21
N PRO A 72 -5.86 -18.33 24.71
CA PRO A 72 -6.43 -18.64 26.02
C PRO A 72 -5.67 -17.88 27.12
N PRO A 73 -6.37 -17.44 28.18
CA PRO A 73 -5.71 -16.79 29.31
C PRO A 73 -4.69 -17.72 29.95
N ALA A 74 -3.56 -17.17 30.37
CA ALA A 74 -2.48 -17.96 30.93
C ALA A 74 -2.92 -18.65 32.24
N PRO A 75 -2.49 -19.91 32.47
CA PRO A 75 -2.75 -20.61 33.73
C PRO A 75 -2.29 -19.76 34.91
N GLN A 76 -3.18 -19.54 35.88
CA GLN A 76 -2.87 -18.84 37.13
C GLN A 76 -2.36 -17.39 36.96
N GLY A 77 -2.52 -16.79 35.77
CA GLY A 77 -2.09 -15.42 35.46
C GLY A 77 -0.62 -15.25 35.09
N TYR A 78 0.15 -16.34 34.99
CA TYR A 78 1.57 -16.30 34.59
C TYR A 78 1.71 -16.51 33.08
N SER A 79 1.67 -15.42 32.31
CA SER A 79 1.97 -15.40 30.88
C SER A 79 3.45 -15.10 30.61
N ILE A 80 3.91 -15.28 29.37
CA ILE A 80 5.26 -14.83 28.98
C ILE A 80 5.46 -13.32 29.21
N LEU A 81 4.40 -12.52 29.06
CA LEU A 81 4.43 -11.08 29.31
C LEU A 81 4.63 -10.79 30.80
N LYS A 82 4.05 -11.60 31.68
CA LYS A 82 4.27 -11.49 33.13
C LYS A 82 5.72 -11.77 33.49
N ILE A 83 6.35 -12.75 32.85
CA ILE A 83 7.76 -13.06 33.06
C ILE A 83 8.66 -11.95 32.51
N SER A 84 8.33 -11.37 31.35
CA SER A 84 9.03 -10.18 30.84
C SER A 84 9.00 -9.05 31.86
N GLN A 85 7.82 -8.78 32.44
CA GLN A 85 7.65 -7.78 33.49
C GLN A 85 8.48 -8.12 34.75
N MET A 86 8.54 -9.39 35.15
CA MET A 86 9.35 -9.83 36.29
C MET A 86 10.85 -9.60 36.02
N LEU A 87 11.32 -9.94 34.82
CA LEU A 87 12.72 -9.75 34.40
C LEU A 87 13.11 -8.26 34.34
N GLU A 88 12.15 -7.38 34.09
CA GLU A 88 12.31 -5.92 34.12
C GLU A 88 12.18 -5.32 35.52
N SER A 89 11.77 -6.11 36.53
CA SER A 89 11.61 -5.61 37.89
C SER A 89 12.93 -5.12 38.47
N GLU A 90 12.84 -4.12 39.36
CA GLU A 90 14.01 -3.49 39.96
C GLU A 90 14.96 -4.50 40.61
N HIS A 91 14.38 -5.52 41.26
CA HIS A 91 15.10 -6.49 42.07
C HIS A 91 15.97 -7.46 41.26
N ILE A 92 15.61 -7.74 39.99
CA ILE A 92 16.34 -8.72 39.19
C ILE A 92 16.87 -8.19 37.85
N ARG A 93 16.44 -7.01 37.37
CA ARG A 93 16.85 -6.46 36.06
C ARG A 93 18.36 -6.27 35.90
N ASN A 94 19.07 -5.96 36.98
CA ASN A 94 20.52 -5.70 36.97
C ASN A 94 21.36 -6.95 37.30
N LEU A 95 20.71 -8.09 37.55
CA LEU A 95 21.41 -9.33 37.88
C LEU A 95 21.93 -10.05 36.62
N PRO A 96 22.95 -10.93 36.76
CA PRO A 96 23.40 -11.81 35.68
C PRO A 96 22.28 -12.73 35.15
N SER A 97 22.40 -13.17 33.90
CA SER A 97 21.41 -14.02 33.21
C SER A 97 21.06 -15.29 33.99
N ASP A 98 22.05 -15.92 34.60
CA ASP A 98 21.86 -17.19 35.32
C ASP A 98 21.07 -16.97 36.61
N VAL A 99 21.35 -15.86 37.30
CA VAL A 99 20.61 -15.47 38.51
C VAL A 99 19.17 -15.09 38.17
N LYS A 100 18.96 -14.32 37.09
CA LYS A 100 17.61 -14.02 36.57
C LYS A 100 16.82 -15.30 36.27
N ARG A 101 17.46 -16.25 35.58
CA ARG A 101 16.86 -17.56 35.26
C ARG A 101 16.45 -18.30 36.53
N SER A 102 17.37 -18.44 37.49
CA SER A 102 17.09 -19.14 38.74
C SER A 102 15.99 -18.45 39.55
N SER A 103 16.00 -17.12 39.65
CA SER A 103 14.95 -16.36 40.34
C SER A 103 13.57 -16.55 39.71
N VAL A 104 13.48 -16.55 38.37
CA VAL A 104 12.22 -16.80 37.67
C VAL A 104 11.75 -18.24 37.86
N LEU A 105 12.66 -19.23 37.77
CA LEU A 105 12.30 -20.64 37.97
C LEU A 105 11.75 -20.89 39.39
N VAL A 106 12.38 -20.30 40.41
CA VAL A 106 11.88 -20.39 41.80
C VAL A 106 10.50 -19.75 41.95
N ALA A 107 10.27 -18.60 41.31
CA ALA A 107 8.97 -17.94 41.35
C ALA A 107 7.88 -18.76 40.62
N LEU A 108 8.21 -19.41 39.51
CA LEU A 108 7.29 -20.29 38.78
C LEU A 108 6.97 -21.56 39.57
N ASP A 109 7.97 -22.16 40.22
CA ASP A 109 7.81 -23.33 41.09
C ASP A 109 6.92 -22.99 42.29
N ALA A 110 7.15 -21.85 42.93
CA ALA A 110 6.32 -21.36 44.04
C ALA A 110 4.87 -21.05 43.61
N ALA A 111 4.67 -20.64 42.36
CA ALA A 111 3.34 -20.43 41.79
C ALA A 111 2.68 -21.74 41.33
N GLY A 112 3.43 -22.83 41.15
CA GLY A 112 2.93 -24.09 40.61
C GLY A 112 2.70 -24.05 39.09
N VAL A 113 3.46 -23.24 38.36
CA VAL A 113 3.35 -23.07 36.90
C VAL A 113 4.48 -23.81 36.19
N ASP A 114 4.15 -24.65 35.22
CA ASP A 114 5.15 -25.37 34.42
C ASP A 114 5.79 -24.43 33.37
N VAL A 115 7.12 -24.45 33.29
CA VAL A 115 7.90 -23.76 32.24
C VAL A 115 7.41 -24.12 30.85
N LYS A 116 6.93 -25.35 30.64
CA LYS A 116 6.33 -25.79 29.38
C LYS A 116 5.11 -24.94 28.98
N GLU A 117 4.26 -24.57 29.93
CA GLU A 117 3.06 -23.77 29.66
C GLU A 117 3.41 -22.35 29.24
N ILE A 118 4.45 -21.77 29.86
CA ILE A 118 5.01 -20.48 29.48
C ILE A 118 5.55 -20.51 28.05
N ILE A 119 6.32 -21.55 27.71
CA ILE A 119 6.85 -21.70 26.35
C ILE A 119 5.70 -21.83 25.34
N GLN A 120 4.63 -22.56 25.69
CA GLN A 120 3.45 -22.67 24.83
C GLN A 120 2.73 -21.31 24.65
N ASP A 121 2.57 -20.52 25.71
CA ASP A 121 2.00 -19.17 25.63
C ASP A 121 2.84 -18.25 24.74
N ALA A 122 4.18 -18.29 24.89
CA ALA A 122 5.10 -17.53 24.05
C ALA A 122 4.96 -17.88 22.56
N ILE A 123 4.94 -19.17 22.24
CA ILE A 123 4.78 -19.64 20.85
C ILE A 123 3.42 -19.23 20.27
N ARG A 124 2.34 -19.30 21.07
CA ARG A 124 1.00 -18.87 20.62
C ARG A 124 0.96 -17.39 20.29
N ARG A 125 1.53 -16.54 21.14
CA ARG A 125 1.60 -15.08 20.93
C ARG A 125 2.46 -14.72 19.73
N ASP A 126 3.64 -15.33 19.58
CA ASP A 126 4.53 -15.14 18.43
C ASP A 126 3.81 -15.49 17.12
N ARG A 127 3.14 -16.65 17.07
CA ARG A 127 2.34 -17.05 15.89
C ARG A 127 1.16 -16.14 15.61
N ALA A 128 0.53 -15.58 16.63
CA ALA A 128 -0.54 -14.60 16.45
C ALA A 128 0.01 -13.34 15.78
N LEU A 129 1.17 -12.85 16.21
CA LEU A 129 1.84 -11.70 15.58
C LEU A 129 2.23 -12.00 14.13
N ASP A 130 2.91 -13.12 13.86
CA ASP A 130 3.28 -13.55 12.49
C ASP A 130 2.04 -13.63 11.58
N THR A 131 0.95 -14.18 12.10
CA THR A 131 -0.29 -14.36 11.32
C THR A 131 -0.98 -13.03 11.08
N TYR A 132 -1.00 -12.14 12.07
CA TYR A 132 -1.55 -10.79 11.95
C TYR A 132 -0.78 -9.97 10.90
N GLU A 133 0.55 -10.01 10.95
CA GLU A 133 1.42 -9.36 9.96
C GLU A 133 1.08 -9.83 8.54
N ARG A 134 0.96 -11.15 8.35
CA ARG A 134 0.59 -11.74 7.05
C ARG A 134 -0.79 -11.28 6.58
N VAL A 135 -1.77 -11.18 7.48
CA VAL A 135 -3.11 -10.67 7.17
C VAL A 135 -3.05 -9.20 6.76
N GLN A 136 -2.31 -8.37 7.48
CA GLN A 136 -2.13 -6.95 7.17
C GLN A 136 -1.42 -6.74 5.83
N GLN A 137 -0.34 -7.48 5.58
CA GLN A 137 0.39 -7.43 4.31
C GLN A 137 -0.52 -7.80 3.13
N ARG A 138 -1.34 -8.84 3.30
CA ARG A 138 -2.31 -9.24 2.27
C ARG A 138 -3.39 -8.19 2.06
N ALA A 139 -3.96 -7.64 3.12
CA ALA A 139 -4.97 -6.59 3.02
C ALA A 139 -4.44 -5.33 2.32
N ALA A 140 -3.19 -4.93 2.62
CA ALA A 140 -2.52 -3.83 1.96
C ALA A 140 -2.30 -4.11 0.46
N ALA A 141 -1.80 -5.30 0.10
CA ALA A 141 -1.60 -5.68 -1.29
C ALA A 141 -2.91 -5.76 -2.09
N GLU A 142 -3.99 -6.27 -1.49
CA GLU A 142 -5.31 -6.33 -2.12
C GLU A 142 -5.89 -4.92 -2.33
N LEU A 143 -5.71 -4.01 -1.36
CA LEU A 143 -6.10 -2.60 -1.50
C LEU A 143 -5.32 -1.91 -2.61
N GLU A 144 -4.00 -2.08 -2.64
CA GLU A 144 -3.12 -1.50 -3.66
C GLU A 144 -3.51 -2.00 -5.06
N ALA A 145 -3.71 -3.30 -5.23
CA ALA A 145 -4.14 -3.89 -6.49
C ALA A 145 -5.48 -3.32 -6.95
N ARG A 146 -6.46 -3.22 -6.03
CA ARG A 146 -7.77 -2.65 -6.33
C ARG A 146 -7.66 -1.18 -6.74
N LYS A 147 -6.93 -0.35 -5.98
CA LYS A 147 -6.78 1.08 -6.27
C LYS A 147 -5.96 1.34 -7.54
N THR A 148 -4.96 0.54 -7.81
CA THR A 148 -4.20 0.61 -9.06
C THR A 148 -5.09 0.33 -10.26
N LYS A 149 -5.98 -0.67 -10.16
CA LYS A 149 -6.96 -0.98 -11.19
C LYS A 149 -8.00 0.14 -11.37
N GLU A 150 -8.58 0.66 -10.28
CA GLU A 150 -9.50 1.79 -10.35
C GLU A 150 -8.84 3.02 -11.02
N ASN A 151 -7.58 3.31 -10.67
CA ASN A 151 -6.83 4.42 -11.25
C ASN A 151 -6.57 4.21 -12.76
N SER A 152 -6.25 2.99 -13.20
CA SER A 152 -6.04 2.72 -14.62
C SER A 152 -7.33 2.82 -15.43
N GLU A 153 -8.46 2.41 -14.85
CA GLU A 153 -9.80 2.60 -15.45
C GLU A 153 -10.16 4.08 -15.58
N ILE A 154 -9.90 4.89 -14.54
CA ILE A 154 -10.09 6.34 -14.58
C ILE A 154 -9.22 6.97 -15.68
N GLN A 155 -7.94 6.58 -15.77
CA GLN A 155 -7.05 7.12 -16.81
C GLN A 155 -7.55 6.78 -18.23
N ALA A 156 -8.04 5.56 -18.44
CA ALA A 156 -8.62 5.16 -19.72
C ALA A 156 -9.89 5.97 -20.08
N GLN A 157 -10.73 6.28 -19.09
CA GLN A 157 -11.90 7.14 -19.28
C GLN A 157 -11.50 8.57 -19.64
N ILE A 158 -10.49 9.13 -18.97
CA ILE A 158 -9.93 10.45 -19.28
C ILE A 158 -9.43 10.48 -20.74
N ASP A 159 -8.64 9.48 -21.14
CA ASP A 159 -8.05 9.44 -22.48
C ASP A 159 -9.13 9.33 -23.57
N SER A 160 -10.16 8.51 -23.34
CA SER A 160 -11.32 8.41 -24.23
C SER A 160 -12.06 9.74 -24.36
N TYR A 161 -12.36 10.40 -23.23
CA TYR A 161 -13.05 11.68 -23.21
C TYR A 161 -12.24 12.78 -23.91
N VAL A 162 -10.93 12.85 -23.66
CA VAL A 162 -10.04 13.81 -24.33
C VAL A 162 -10.02 13.57 -25.84
N THR A 163 -9.98 12.31 -26.27
CA THR A 163 -10.01 11.96 -27.70
C THR A 163 -11.31 12.41 -28.35
N GLU A 164 -12.46 12.15 -27.72
CA GLU A 164 -13.76 12.58 -28.19
C GLU A 164 -13.86 14.12 -28.29
N GLN A 165 -13.44 14.83 -27.24
CA GLN A 165 -13.49 16.30 -27.24
C GLN A 165 -12.54 16.90 -28.30
N ARG A 166 -11.36 16.31 -28.51
CA ARG A 166 -10.43 16.73 -29.58
C ARG A 166 -11.05 16.53 -30.96
N ALA A 167 -11.69 15.38 -31.21
CA ALA A 167 -12.37 15.11 -32.46
C ALA A 167 -13.51 16.12 -32.71
N LYS A 168 -14.27 16.46 -31.67
CA LYS A 168 -15.33 17.48 -31.75
C LYS A 168 -14.78 18.88 -32.05
N ILE A 169 -13.69 19.28 -31.40
CA ILE A 169 -13.02 20.56 -31.68
C ILE A 169 -12.54 20.60 -33.13
N GLN A 170 -11.95 19.52 -33.63
CA GLN A 170 -11.51 19.43 -35.01
C GLN A 170 -12.68 19.56 -35.99
N SER A 171 -13.76 18.81 -35.77
CA SER A 171 -14.97 18.88 -36.61
C SER A 171 -15.57 20.29 -36.64
N ASN A 172 -15.66 20.97 -35.50
CA ASN A 172 -16.13 22.36 -35.43
C ASN A 172 -15.21 23.31 -36.22
N ASN A 173 -13.90 23.14 -36.12
CA ASN A 173 -12.95 23.98 -36.86
C ASN A 173 -13.03 23.75 -38.38
N GLU A 174 -13.27 22.51 -38.82
CA GLU A 174 -13.51 22.17 -40.22
C GLU A 174 -14.81 22.80 -40.73
N GLU A 175 -15.89 22.77 -39.94
CA GLU A 175 -17.15 23.44 -40.28
C GLU A 175 -16.97 24.95 -40.44
N VAL A 176 -16.30 25.59 -39.48
CA VAL A 176 -15.99 27.03 -39.56
C VAL A 176 -15.15 27.34 -40.81
N SER A 177 -14.17 26.48 -41.14
CA SER A 177 -13.32 26.66 -42.32
C SER A 177 -14.11 26.50 -43.62
N ARG A 178 -14.98 25.49 -43.72
CA ARG A 178 -15.87 25.30 -44.88
C ARG A 178 -16.79 26.50 -45.10
N GLU A 179 -17.38 27.05 -44.05
CA GLU A 179 -18.27 28.20 -44.19
C GLU A 179 -17.51 29.47 -44.58
N LYS A 180 -16.28 29.66 -44.05
CA LYS A 180 -15.39 30.74 -44.47
C LYS A 180 -15.03 30.64 -45.95
N GLU A 181 -14.69 29.45 -46.43
CA GLU A 181 -14.40 29.20 -47.85
C GLU A 181 -15.63 29.45 -48.75
N ARG A 182 -16.81 29.03 -48.30
CA ARG A 182 -18.07 29.31 -49.00
C ARG A 182 -18.32 30.81 -49.10
N PHE A 183 -18.11 31.55 -48.00
CA PHE A 183 -18.30 32.99 -47.96
C PHE A 183 -17.29 33.75 -48.84
N THR A 184 -16.01 33.36 -48.83
CA THR A 184 -15.00 33.96 -49.72
C THR A 184 -15.32 33.69 -51.18
N GLY A 185 -15.74 32.46 -51.53
CA GLY A 185 -16.20 32.11 -52.87
C GLY A 185 -17.41 32.93 -53.32
N TRP A 186 -18.38 33.17 -52.42
CA TRP A 186 -19.51 34.05 -52.71
C TRP A 186 -19.10 35.51 -52.90
N ARG A 187 -18.20 36.05 -52.06
CA ARG A 187 -17.68 37.42 -52.21
C ARG A 187 -17.02 37.63 -53.57
N LEU A 188 -16.26 36.66 -54.06
CA LEU A 188 -15.64 36.73 -55.38
C LEU A 188 -16.69 36.77 -56.51
N LYS A 189 -17.70 35.90 -56.46
CA LYS A 189 -18.80 35.90 -57.44
C LYS A 189 -19.59 37.19 -57.40
N LYS A 190 -19.89 37.68 -56.19
CA LYS A 190 -20.57 38.97 -55.99
C LYS A 190 -19.79 40.11 -56.64
N GLN A 191 -18.48 40.19 -56.42
CA GLN A 191 -17.65 41.24 -57.01
C GLN A 191 -17.61 41.16 -58.55
N GLN A 192 -17.51 39.96 -59.11
CA GLN A 192 -17.58 39.77 -60.57
C GLN A 192 -18.91 40.27 -61.14
N GLU A 193 -20.01 40.00 -60.44
CA GLU A 193 -21.33 40.45 -60.84
C GLU A 193 -21.49 41.97 -60.69
N GLU A 194 -21.08 42.55 -59.55
CA GLU A 194 -21.07 44.00 -59.33
C GLU A 194 -20.26 44.72 -60.42
N LYS A 195 -19.12 44.16 -60.83
CA LYS A 195 -18.30 44.71 -61.93
C LYS A 195 -19.05 44.66 -63.27
N LYS A 196 -19.72 43.56 -63.60
CA LYS A 196 -20.53 43.44 -64.83
C LYS A 196 -21.69 44.43 -64.83
N ILE A 197 -22.41 44.56 -63.71
CA ILE A 197 -23.53 45.50 -63.60
C ILE A 197 -22.99 46.94 -63.69
N ALA A 198 -21.86 47.24 -63.03
CA ALA A 198 -21.23 48.55 -63.09
C ALA A 198 -20.81 48.92 -64.53
N GLU A 199 -20.23 47.98 -65.27
CA GLU A 199 -19.89 48.17 -66.69
C GLU A 199 -21.14 48.43 -67.54
N ALA A 200 -22.20 47.65 -67.33
CA ALA A 200 -23.47 47.82 -68.03
C ALA A 200 -24.14 49.18 -67.74
N VAL A 201 -24.18 49.61 -66.47
CA VAL A 201 -24.77 50.88 -66.04
C VAL A 201 -23.95 52.08 -66.53
N GLY A 202 -22.62 51.95 -66.67
CA GLY A 202 -21.75 53.00 -67.17
C GLY A 202 -22.07 53.47 -68.60
N TYR A 203 -22.78 52.67 -69.40
CA TYR A 203 -23.29 53.10 -70.71
C TYR A 203 -24.52 54.02 -70.61
N PHE A 204 -25.23 54.00 -69.49
CA PHE A 204 -26.50 54.71 -69.28
C PHE A 204 -26.40 55.89 -68.31
N VAL A 205 -25.36 55.94 -67.45
CA VAL A 205 -25.22 56.97 -66.40
C VAL A 205 -23.76 57.42 -66.30
N SER A 206 -23.53 58.74 -66.24
CA SER A 206 -22.20 59.35 -66.15
C SER A 206 -21.53 59.23 -64.77
N GLU A 207 -22.29 59.00 -63.69
CA GLU A 207 -21.80 58.64 -62.35
C GLU A 207 -22.35 57.28 -61.94
N ASN A 208 -21.47 56.32 -61.65
CA ASN A 208 -21.85 54.94 -61.42
C ASN A 208 -22.27 54.71 -59.95
N PRO A 209 -23.52 54.30 -59.66
CA PRO A 209 -24.01 54.15 -58.28
C PRO A 209 -23.64 52.80 -57.62
N ILE A 210 -22.90 51.92 -58.30
CA ILE A 210 -22.59 50.57 -57.82
C ILE A 210 -21.30 50.57 -57.01
N THR A 211 -21.37 49.99 -55.81
CA THR A 211 -20.19 49.75 -54.97
C THR A 211 -19.34 48.65 -55.58
N THR A 212 -18.36 49.00 -56.41
CA THR A 212 -17.26 48.10 -56.79
C THR A 212 -16.29 48.00 -55.62
N GLY A 213 -16.66 47.22 -54.60
CA GLY A 213 -15.89 47.09 -53.37
C GLY A 213 -14.53 46.40 -53.59
N ASP A 214 -13.47 47.07 -53.12
CA ASP A 214 -12.13 46.53 -52.99
C ASP A 214 -12.10 45.45 -51.88
N VAL A 215 -11.38 44.36 -52.10
CA VAL A 215 -11.39 43.15 -51.25
C VAL A 215 -10.70 43.35 -49.89
N ASN A 216 -10.11 44.53 -49.63
CA ASN A 216 -9.27 44.78 -48.46
C ASN A 216 -9.84 45.80 -47.44
N ALA A 217 -11.14 46.13 -47.50
CA ALA A 217 -11.75 46.94 -46.45
C ALA A 217 -11.98 46.08 -45.18
N PRO A 218 -11.33 46.38 -44.03
CA PRO A 218 -11.60 45.68 -42.77
C PRO A 218 -13.05 45.91 -42.34
N PRO A 219 -13.68 44.96 -41.62
CA PRO A 219 -15.04 45.13 -41.14
C PRO A 219 -15.12 46.39 -40.25
N PRO A 220 -16.21 47.18 -40.32
CA PRO A 220 -16.40 48.28 -39.41
C PRO A 220 -16.40 47.74 -37.99
N THR A 221 -15.47 48.22 -37.16
CA THR A 221 -15.42 47.91 -35.73
C THR A 221 -16.74 48.39 -35.11
N SER A 222 -17.63 47.46 -34.81
CA SER A 222 -18.76 47.73 -33.94
C SER A 222 -18.22 48.17 -32.59
N LYS A 223 -18.24 49.49 -32.34
CA LYS A 223 -18.12 50.05 -31.00
C LYS A 223 -19.30 49.51 -30.19
N THR A 224 -19.11 48.38 -29.53
CA THR A 224 -19.96 48.01 -28.40
C THR A 224 -19.65 49.01 -27.30
N ALA A 225 -20.60 49.89 -27.08
CA ALA A 225 -20.61 50.91 -26.07
C ALA A 225 -20.23 50.32 -24.70
N GLN A 226 -19.33 51.02 -24.02
CA GLN A 226 -19.29 51.08 -22.56
C GLN A 226 -20.72 51.19 -22.02
N ARG A 227 -21.09 50.27 -21.13
CA ARG A 227 -22.06 50.61 -20.09
C ARG A 227 -21.61 50.00 -18.78
N SER A 228 -21.37 50.93 -17.86
CA SER A 228 -21.02 50.80 -16.46
C SER A 228 -21.97 49.92 -15.66
#